data_AF-A0A6P2ADJ0-F1
#
_entry.id   AF-A0A6P2ADJ0-F1
#
_cell.length_a   1.000
_cell.length_b   1.000
_cell.length_c   1.000
_cell.angle_alpha   90.00
_cell.angle_beta   90.00
_cell.angle_gamma   90.00
#
_symmetry.space_group_name_H-M   'P 1'
#
loop_
_entity.id
_entity.type
_entity.pdbx_description
1 polymer ?
#
loop_
_entity_poly.entity_id
_entity_poly.type
_entity_poly.pdbx_seq_one_letter_code
_entity_poly.pdbx_strand_id
1 'polypeptide(L)'
;MSQDNSLVRSNKLAESLLEVTTLEIKTMVVETIPVESFHPWQIYQEIYQLSPSLLQQQGISNSLSDCYLQLRQQLAVEYSLVTRIRELPGPEELVNSPLFEEKPRFVAKLRQLGINKHILDQNQAIYAQTILELEGNITNRYNQTLLNHPQRDIILSLHSQGVNAATQQWQRIIQLITKILC
;
A
#
# COMPACT_ATOMS: atom_id res chain seq x y z
N MET A 1 -2.16 -10.91 -41.45
CA MET A 1 -2.38 -9.78 -40.52
C MET A 1 -2.29 -10.31 -39.09
N SER A 2 -1.10 -10.32 -38.49
CA SER A 2 -0.91 -10.86 -37.12
C SER A 2 0.34 -10.31 -36.41
N GLN A 3 0.75 -9.08 -36.71
CA GLN A 3 1.92 -8.43 -36.07
C GLN A 3 1.57 -7.23 -35.17
N ASP A 4 0.29 -6.85 -35.08
CA ASP A 4 -0.12 -5.58 -34.45
C ASP A 4 -0.50 -5.72 -32.95
N ASN A 5 -0.76 -6.95 -32.49
CA ASN A 5 -1.27 -7.20 -31.14
C ASN A 5 -0.17 -7.31 -30.06
N SER A 6 1.10 -7.53 -30.42
CA SER A 6 2.21 -7.60 -29.47
C SER A 6 2.75 -6.21 -29.11
N LEU A 7 2.87 -5.31 -30.09
CA LEU A 7 3.30 -3.92 -29.89
C LEU A 7 2.33 -3.12 -28.99
N VAL A 8 1.02 -3.28 -29.20
CA VAL A 8 -0.01 -2.60 -28.40
C VAL A 8 -0.03 -3.10 -26.94
N ARG A 9 0.32 -4.38 -26.69
CA ARG A 9 0.44 -4.93 -25.34
C ARG A 9 1.69 -4.44 -24.60
N SER A 10 2.82 -4.32 -25.30
CA SER A 10 4.06 -3.76 -24.73
C SER A 10 3.89 -2.29 -24.31
N ASN A 11 3.19 -1.49 -25.11
CA ASN A 11 2.93 -0.08 -24.76
C ASN A 11 2.04 0.09 -23.53
N LYS A 12 0.98 -0.72 -23.37
CA LYS A 12 0.12 -0.63 -22.17
C LYS A 12 0.83 -1.06 -20.88
N LEU A 13 1.71 -2.07 -20.96
CA LEU A 13 2.55 -2.49 -19.84
C LEU A 13 3.55 -1.39 -19.48
N ALA A 14 4.18 -0.75 -20.47
CA ALA A 14 5.08 0.37 -20.24
C ALA A 14 4.37 1.59 -19.61
N GLU A 15 3.18 1.94 -20.09
CA GLU A 15 2.35 3.01 -19.51
C GLU A 15 1.93 2.70 -18.07
N SER A 16 1.55 1.45 -17.78
CA SER A 16 1.19 1.03 -16.41
C SER A 16 2.40 0.97 -15.46
N LEU A 17 3.63 0.81 -15.99
CA LEU A 17 4.86 0.76 -15.21
C LEU A 17 5.47 2.15 -14.99
N LEU A 18 5.18 3.12 -15.86
CA LEU A 18 5.47 4.54 -15.66
C LEU A 18 4.70 5.15 -14.48
N GLU A 19 3.58 4.54 -14.06
CA GLU A 19 2.82 4.95 -12.87
C GLU A 19 3.51 4.60 -11.55
N VAL A 20 4.55 3.75 -11.55
CA VAL A 20 5.28 3.38 -10.33
C VAL A 20 6.58 4.16 -10.25
N THR A 21 6.50 5.37 -9.70
CA THR A 21 7.64 6.29 -9.56
C THR A 21 8.36 6.17 -8.21
N THR A 22 7.82 5.40 -7.27
CA THR A 22 8.31 5.37 -5.90
C THR A 22 8.26 3.98 -5.29
N LEU A 23 9.36 3.59 -4.63
CA LEU A 23 9.45 2.42 -3.78
C LEU A 23 9.49 2.88 -2.31
N GLU A 24 8.57 2.37 -1.50
CA GLU A 24 8.51 2.68 -0.07
C GLU A 24 8.71 1.42 0.77
N ILE A 25 9.65 1.50 1.72
CA ILE A 25 9.92 0.47 2.72
C ILE A 25 9.61 1.04 4.10
N LYS A 26 8.81 0.33 4.89
CA LYS A 26 8.48 0.66 6.29
C LYS A 26 8.84 -0.51 7.19
N THR A 27 9.51 -0.22 8.30
CA THR A 27 9.80 -1.20 9.35
C THR A 27 9.07 -0.82 10.62
N MET A 28 8.29 -1.78 11.11
CA MET A 28 7.42 -1.66 12.27
C MET A 28 7.68 -2.88 13.17
N VAL A 29 7.56 -2.69 14.48
CA VAL A 29 7.52 -3.80 15.44
C VAL A 29 6.09 -3.92 15.91
N VAL A 30 5.55 -5.12 15.75
CA VAL A 30 4.15 -5.41 16.05
C VAL A 30 4.08 -6.49 17.12
N GLU A 31 3.11 -6.38 18.03
CA GLU A 31 2.87 -7.41 19.06
C GLU A 31 2.29 -8.69 18.42
N THR A 32 1.43 -8.52 17.42
CA THR A 32 0.85 -9.63 16.66
C THR A 32 0.88 -9.29 15.17
N ILE A 33 1.37 -10.24 14.36
CA ILE A 33 1.18 -10.18 12.91
C ILE A 33 -0.20 -10.79 12.65
N PRO A 34 -1.14 -10.08 12.01
CA PRO A 34 -2.44 -10.65 11.73
C PRO A 34 -2.28 -11.83 10.78
N VAL A 35 -2.47 -13.04 11.32
CA VAL A 35 -2.49 -14.32 10.57
C VAL A 35 -3.89 -14.58 9.98
N GLU A 36 -4.87 -13.75 10.31
CA GLU A 36 -6.25 -13.94 9.88
C GLU A 36 -6.35 -14.07 8.36
N SER A 37 -7.19 -15.02 7.94
CA SER A 37 -7.57 -15.21 6.56
C SER A 37 -8.07 -13.88 6.00
N PHE A 38 -7.27 -13.30 5.11
CA PHE A 38 -7.63 -12.05 4.43
C PHE A 38 -8.99 -12.19 3.74
N HIS A 39 -9.99 -11.45 4.23
CA HIS A 39 -11.34 -11.38 3.67
C HIS A 39 -11.54 -10.01 2.99
N PRO A 40 -11.49 -9.93 1.64
CA PRO A 40 -11.56 -8.66 0.92
C PRO A 40 -12.77 -7.81 1.30
N TRP A 41 -13.96 -8.39 1.29
CA TRP A 41 -15.20 -7.67 1.56
C TRP A 41 -15.24 -7.08 2.98
N GLN A 42 -14.77 -7.84 3.98
CA GLN A 42 -14.71 -7.36 5.37
C GLN A 42 -13.77 -6.15 5.50
N ILE A 43 -12.57 -6.24 4.92
CA ILE A 43 -11.60 -5.14 4.96
C ILE A 43 -12.14 -3.91 4.23
N TYR A 44 -12.83 -4.10 3.09
CA TYR A 44 -13.52 -3.00 2.41
C TYR A 44 -14.51 -2.30 3.33
N GLN A 45 -15.38 -3.07 3.99
CA GLN A 45 -16.39 -2.55 4.90
C GLN A 45 -15.76 -1.77 6.06
N GLU A 46 -14.74 -2.34 6.71
CA GLU A 46 -14.05 -1.71 7.84
C GLU A 46 -13.42 -0.36 7.46
N ILE A 47 -12.75 -0.29 6.30
CA ILE A 47 -12.13 0.95 5.82
C ILE A 47 -13.19 1.95 5.34
N TYR A 48 -14.26 1.49 4.70
CA TYR A 48 -15.33 2.35 4.20
C TYR A 48 -16.00 3.16 5.33
N GLN A 49 -16.19 2.53 6.48
CA GLN A 49 -16.84 3.13 7.66
C GLN A 49 -16.00 4.22 8.36
N LEU A 50 -14.72 4.34 8.03
CA LEU A 50 -13.84 5.35 8.62
C LEU A 50 -14.37 6.75 8.30
N SER A 51 -14.75 7.48 9.34
CA SER A 51 -15.31 8.82 9.20
C SER A 51 -14.87 9.68 10.38
N PRO A 52 -14.79 11.03 10.22
CA PRO A 52 -14.37 11.91 11.30
C PRO A 52 -15.19 11.73 12.58
N SER A 53 -16.51 11.54 12.45
CA SER A 53 -17.42 11.31 13.58
C SER A 53 -17.13 10.00 14.31
N LEU A 54 -16.91 8.90 13.57
CA LEU A 54 -16.59 7.60 14.16
C LEU A 54 -15.25 7.63 14.90
N LEU A 55 -14.22 8.26 14.30
CA LEU A 55 -12.90 8.38 14.91
C LEU A 55 -12.94 9.23 16.18
N GLN A 56 -13.73 10.31 16.18
CA GLN A 56 -13.93 11.15 17.36
C GLN A 56 -14.65 10.39 18.47
N GLN A 57 -15.67 9.59 18.15
CA GLN A 57 -16.38 8.74 19.12
C GLN A 57 -15.47 7.67 19.72
N GLN A 58 -14.52 7.15 18.95
CA GLN A 58 -13.51 6.19 19.40
C GLN A 58 -12.38 6.83 20.21
N GLY A 59 -12.39 8.15 20.40
CA GLY A 59 -11.34 8.86 21.15
C GLY A 59 -9.98 8.87 20.45
N ILE A 60 -9.96 8.68 19.12
CA ILE A 60 -8.73 8.67 18.33
C ILE A 60 -8.19 10.11 18.24
N SER A 61 -6.88 10.27 18.47
CA SER A 61 -6.23 11.58 18.40
C SER A 61 -6.28 12.18 16.99
N ASN A 62 -6.28 13.50 16.90
CA ASN A 62 -6.32 14.21 15.60
C ASN A 62 -5.18 13.77 14.66
N SER A 63 -3.98 13.51 15.21
CA SER A 63 -2.83 13.08 14.40
C SER A 63 -2.99 11.68 13.81
N LEU A 64 -3.70 10.78 14.48
CA LEU A 64 -4.01 9.44 13.95
C LEU A 64 -5.25 9.47 13.05
N SER A 65 -6.19 10.36 13.34
CA SER A 65 -7.42 10.55 12.55
C SER A 65 -7.11 10.79 11.07
N ASP A 66 -6.13 11.66 10.77
CA ASP A 66 -5.68 11.91 9.40
C ASP A 66 -5.18 10.63 8.72
N CYS A 67 -4.43 9.78 9.42
CA CYS A 67 -3.94 8.51 8.88
C CYS A 67 -5.09 7.53 8.57
N TYR A 68 -6.11 7.43 9.43
CA TYR A 68 -7.30 6.62 9.15
C TYR A 68 -8.08 7.14 7.95
N LEU A 69 -8.29 8.46 7.86
CA LEU A 69 -9.00 9.07 6.74
C LEU A 69 -8.24 8.89 5.42
N GLN A 70 -6.91 8.91 5.46
CA GLN A 70 -6.07 8.58 4.30
C GLN A 70 -6.29 7.14 3.80
N LEU A 71 -6.54 6.16 4.67
CA LEU A 71 -6.85 4.79 4.23
C LEU A 71 -8.13 4.76 3.41
N ARG A 72 -9.18 5.45 3.87
CA ARG A 72 -10.44 5.56 3.13
C ARG A 72 -10.27 6.31 1.80
N GLN A 73 -9.47 7.37 1.79
CA GLN A 73 -9.17 8.10 0.56
C GLN A 73 -8.43 7.22 -0.45
N GLN A 74 -7.43 6.45 0.00
CA GLN A 74 -6.72 5.49 -0.86
C GLN A 74 -7.65 4.41 -1.40
N LEU A 75 -8.59 3.91 -0.59
CA LEU A 75 -9.62 2.99 -1.05
C LEU A 75 -10.48 3.59 -2.17
N ALA A 76 -10.94 4.84 -2.00
CA ALA A 76 -11.73 5.56 -3.01
C ALA A 76 -10.98 5.74 -4.33
N VAL A 77 -9.72 6.19 -4.26
CA VAL A 77 -8.85 6.35 -5.44
C VAL A 77 -8.71 5.02 -6.17
N GLU A 78 -8.38 3.96 -5.46
CA GLU A 78 -8.11 2.65 -6.06
C GLU A 78 -9.34 2.00 -6.65
N TYR A 79 -10.49 2.18 -5.99
CA TYR A 79 -11.78 1.79 -6.56
C TYR A 79 -12.05 2.52 -7.88
N SER A 80 -11.82 3.84 -7.92
CA SER A 80 -12.04 4.65 -9.12
C SER A 80 -11.11 4.29 -10.28
N LEU A 81 -9.85 3.91 -9.99
CA LEU A 81 -8.90 3.46 -11.00
C LEU A 81 -9.35 2.16 -11.67
N VAL A 82 -9.94 1.25 -10.89
CA VAL A 82 -10.30 -0.09 -11.36
C VAL A 82 -11.69 -0.14 -12.03
N THR A 83 -12.61 0.72 -11.60
CA THR A 83 -14.02 0.72 -12.06
C THR A 83 -14.39 1.93 -12.92
N ARG A 84 -13.57 2.99 -12.93
CA ARG A 84 -13.84 4.31 -13.54
C ARG A 84 -15.02 5.07 -12.92
N ILE A 85 -15.52 4.61 -11.77
CA ILE A 85 -16.58 5.26 -11.01
C ILE A 85 -15.94 6.17 -9.96
N ARG A 86 -16.41 7.42 -9.86
CA ARG A 86 -15.82 8.42 -8.94
C ARG A 86 -16.27 8.25 -7.49
N GLU A 87 -17.47 7.75 -7.28
CA GLU A 87 -18.03 7.55 -5.94
C GLU A 87 -17.71 6.16 -5.43
N LEU A 88 -17.27 6.09 -4.17
CA LEU A 88 -17.02 4.83 -3.48
C LEU A 88 -18.36 4.28 -3.01
N PRO A 89 -18.83 3.13 -3.53
CA PRO A 89 -20.15 2.59 -3.22
C PRO A 89 -20.20 2.02 -1.80
N GLY A 90 -21.40 1.95 -1.25
CA GLY A 90 -21.65 1.28 0.02
C GLY A 90 -21.27 -0.22 -0.03
N PRO A 91 -20.79 -0.82 1.08
CA PRO A 91 -20.49 -2.26 1.14
C PRO A 91 -21.67 -3.15 0.72
N GLU A 92 -22.90 -2.70 0.98
CA GLU A 92 -24.17 -3.33 0.59
C GLU A 92 -24.35 -3.43 -0.93
N GLU A 93 -23.83 -2.47 -1.68
CA GLU A 93 -23.89 -2.45 -3.15
C GLU A 93 -22.89 -3.45 -3.76
N LEU A 94 -21.89 -3.88 -2.99
CA LEU A 94 -20.79 -4.73 -3.45
C LEU A 94 -20.91 -6.21 -3.05
N VAL A 95 -21.95 -6.60 -2.30
CA VAL A 95 -22.11 -7.98 -1.76
C VAL A 95 -22.06 -9.05 -2.86
N ASN A 96 -22.60 -8.76 -4.05
CA ASN A 96 -22.59 -9.67 -5.20
C ASN A 96 -21.69 -9.18 -6.34
N SER A 97 -20.81 -8.23 -6.07
CA SER A 97 -19.94 -7.65 -7.09
C SER A 97 -18.78 -8.60 -7.39
N PRO A 98 -18.48 -8.92 -8.66
CA PRO A 98 -17.33 -9.72 -9.04
C PRO A 98 -16.00 -8.96 -8.86
N LEU A 99 -16.03 -7.74 -8.30
CA LEU A 99 -14.88 -6.88 -8.07
C LEU A 99 -13.77 -7.59 -7.29
N PHE A 100 -14.12 -8.41 -6.31
CA PHE A 100 -13.15 -9.07 -5.44
C PHE A 100 -12.52 -10.32 -6.07
N GLU A 101 -13.10 -10.86 -7.13
CA GLU A 101 -12.59 -12.01 -7.88
C GLU A 101 -11.89 -11.58 -9.16
N GLU A 102 -12.45 -10.61 -9.89
CA GLU A 102 -11.99 -10.24 -11.23
C GLU A 102 -10.88 -9.18 -11.24
N LYS A 103 -10.65 -8.48 -10.13
CA LYS A 103 -9.70 -7.36 -10.05
C LYS A 103 -8.57 -7.62 -9.04
N PRO A 104 -7.59 -8.48 -9.37
CA PRO A 104 -6.52 -8.86 -8.44
C PRO A 104 -5.66 -7.69 -7.94
N ARG A 105 -5.47 -6.63 -8.76
CA ARG A 105 -4.79 -5.39 -8.34
C ARG A 105 -5.54 -4.70 -7.19
N PHE A 106 -6.87 -4.62 -7.29
CA PHE A 106 -7.71 -4.03 -6.26
C PHE A 106 -7.63 -4.85 -4.96
N VAL A 107 -7.71 -6.17 -5.07
CA VAL A 107 -7.60 -7.09 -3.93
C VAL A 107 -6.24 -7.00 -3.24
N ALA A 108 -5.15 -6.94 -4.01
CA ALA A 108 -3.80 -6.77 -3.47
C ALA A 108 -3.67 -5.44 -2.72
N LYS A 109 -4.22 -4.36 -3.28
CA LYS A 109 -4.24 -3.05 -2.63
C LYS A 109 -5.09 -3.05 -1.37
N LEU A 110 -6.25 -3.70 -1.40
CA LEU A 110 -7.15 -3.83 -0.26
C LEU A 110 -6.49 -4.60 0.89
N ARG A 111 -5.72 -5.66 0.58
CA ARG A 111 -4.87 -6.36 1.55
C ARG A 111 -3.85 -5.42 2.19
N GLN A 112 -3.16 -4.61 1.39
CA GLN A 112 -2.21 -3.62 1.90
C GLN A 112 -2.90 -2.62 2.84
N LEU A 113 -4.08 -2.13 2.48
CA LEU A 113 -4.84 -1.18 3.31
C LEU A 113 -5.31 -1.82 4.62
N GLY A 114 -5.76 -3.09 4.61
CA GLY A 114 -6.13 -3.82 5.82
C GLY A 114 -4.96 -4.00 6.79
N ILE A 115 -3.76 -4.31 6.26
CA ILE A 115 -2.53 -4.38 7.07
C ILE A 115 -2.24 -3.01 7.70
N ASN A 116 -2.29 -1.94 6.91
CA ASN A 116 -2.04 -0.58 7.41
C ASN A 116 -3.07 -0.17 8.47
N LYS A 117 -4.34 -0.51 8.29
CA LYS A 117 -5.39 -0.26 9.29
C LYS A 117 -5.06 -0.97 10.59
N HIS A 118 -4.71 -2.25 10.53
CA HIS A 118 -4.34 -3.03 11.72
C HIS A 118 -3.16 -2.43 12.49
N ILE A 119 -2.14 -1.94 11.77
CA ILE A 119 -1.00 -1.23 12.37
C ILE A 119 -1.47 0.04 13.11
N LEU A 120 -2.39 0.81 12.50
CA LEU A 120 -2.97 1.99 13.14
C LEU A 120 -3.81 1.62 14.36
N ASP A 121 -4.59 0.54 14.30
CA ASP A 121 -5.44 0.06 15.40
C ASP A 121 -4.59 -0.32 16.62
N GLN A 122 -3.40 -0.86 16.38
CA GLN A 122 -2.44 -1.20 17.43
C GLN A 122 -1.61 -0.01 17.93
N ASN A 123 -1.83 1.20 17.38
CA ASN A 123 -1.06 2.41 17.68
C ASN A 123 0.46 2.19 17.59
N GLN A 124 0.89 1.38 16.63
CA GLN A 124 2.29 0.95 16.55
C GLN A 124 3.14 1.97 15.81
N ALA A 125 4.34 2.19 16.34
CA ALA A 125 5.29 3.11 15.76
C ALA A 125 5.92 2.51 14.49
N ILE A 126 5.85 3.25 13.38
CA ILE A 126 6.79 3.08 12.27
C ILE A 126 8.15 3.55 12.78
N TYR A 127 9.10 2.63 12.93
CA TYR A 127 10.43 2.94 13.46
C TYR A 127 11.38 3.46 12.39
N ALA A 128 11.27 2.93 11.18
CA ALA A 128 12.09 3.32 10.06
C ALA A 128 11.30 3.30 8.76
N GLN A 129 11.57 4.27 7.88
CA GLN A 129 10.94 4.43 6.58
C GLN A 129 12.01 4.88 5.57
N THR A 130 12.07 4.20 4.43
CA THR A 130 12.86 4.63 3.27
C THR A 130 11.93 4.79 2.08
N ILE A 131 12.02 5.94 1.42
CA ILE A 131 11.33 6.23 0.16
C ILE A 131 12.42 6.41 -0.90
N LEU A 132 12.35 5.63 -1.97
CA LEU A 132 13.21 5.74 -3.15
C LEU A 132 12.35 6.18 -4.33
N GLU A 133 12.69 7.31 -4.92
CA GLU A 133 12.03 7.81 -6.13
C GLU A 133 12.83 7.39 -7.37
N LEU A 134 12.14 7.24 -8.51
CA LEU A 134 12.76 6.87 -9.79
C LEU A 134 13.84 7.88 -10.23
N GLU A 135 13.70 9.14 -9.82
CA GLU A 135 14.67 10.22 -10.05
C GLU A 135 15.97 10.05 -9.25
N GLY A 136 16.03 9.07 -8.33
CA GLY A 136 17.19 8.79 -7.49
C GLY A 136 17.17 9.49 -6.13
N ASN A 137 16.11 10.22 -5.79
CA ASN A 137 15.97 10.79 -4.45
C ASN A 137 15.72 9.66 -3.44
N ILE A 138 16.48 9.68 -2.34
CA ILE A 138 16.33 8.74 -1.24
C ILE A 138 16.04 9.52 0.03
N THR A 139 14.87 9.31 0.60
CA THR A 139 14.48 9.91 1.89
C THR A 139 14.42 8.83 2.95
N ASN A 140 15.22 8.97 4.01
CA ASN A 140 15.18 8.11 5.19
C ASN A 140 14.55 8.87 6.37
N ARG A 141 13.57 8.27 7.03
CA ARG A 141 12.92 8.80 8.23
C ARG A 141 12.96 7.75 9.33
N TYR A 142 13.38 8.17 10.51
CA TYR A 142 13.43 7.32 11.68
C TYR A 142 12.59 7.94 12.79
N ASN A 143 11.86 7.12 13.52
CA ASN A 143 11.18 7.58 14.71
C ASN A 143 12.20 7.83 15.83
N GLN A 144 12.11 8.97 16.50
CA GLN A 144 13.03 9.32 17.57
C GLN A 144 13.00 8.30 18.72
N THR A 145 11.86 7.63 18.94
CA THR A 145 11.74 6.55 19.94
C THR A 145 12.61 5.34 19.61
N LEU A 146 12.99 5.13 18.35
CA LEU A 146 13.91 4.07 17.93
C LEU A 146 15.27 4.20 18.62
N LEU A 147 15.74 5.43 18.86
CA LEU A 147 17.07 5.69 19.42
C LEU A 147 17.25 5.07 20.80
N ASN A 148 16.16 4.98 21.56
CA ASN A 148 16.11 4.41 22.91
C ASN A 148 15.46 3.02 22.95
N HIS A 149 15.14 2.43 21.80
CA HIS A 149 14.44 1.14 21.75
C HIS A 149 15.39 -0.01 22.13
N PRO A 150 14.99 -0.96 23.01
CA PRO A 150 15.85 -2.07 23.43
C PRO A 150 16.38 -2.93 22.28
N GLN A 151 15.60 -3.05 21.20
CA GLN A 151 15.94 -3.84 20.01
C GLN A 151 16.37 -2.97 18.82
N ARG A 152 16.83 -1.74 19.05
CA ARG A 152 17.20 -0.77 18.00
C ARG A 152 18.05 -1.38 16.90
N ASP A 153 19.12 -2.08 17.26
CA ASP A 153 20.09 -2.60 16.29
C ASP A 153 19.50 -3.71 15.43
N ILE A 154 18.58 -4.52 15.98
CA ILE A 154 17.83 -5.52 15.23
C ILE A 154 16.89 -4.84 14.24
N ILE A 155 16.14 -3.82 14.68
CA ILE A 155 15.21 -3.07 13.83
C ILE A 155 15.96 -2.40 12.67
N LEU A 156 17.10 -1.75 12.94
CA LEU A 156 17.92 -1.12 11.91
C LEU A 156 18.51 -2.15 10.95
N SER A 157 18.95 -3.31 11.44
CA SER A 157 19.45 -4.40 10.60
C SER A 157 18.35 -4.94 9.67
N LEU A 158 17.16 -5.23 10.21
CA LEU A 158 16.01 -5.69 9.42
C LEU A 158 15.59 -4.65 8.39
N HIS A 159 15.57 -3.37 8.76
CA HIS A 159 15.26 -2.28 7.85
C HIS A 159 16.29 -2.21 6.70
N SER A 160 17.58 -2.24 7.03
CA SER A 160 18.66 -2.22 6.03
C SER A 160 18.58 -3.42 5.07
N GLN A 161 18.31 -4.62 5.59
CA GLN A 161 18.09 -5.82 4.77
C GLN A 161 16.88 -5.65 3.85
N GLY A 162 15.78 -5.12 4.36
CA GLY A 162 14.57 -4.85 3.58
C GLY A 162 14.81 -3.84 2.46
N VAL A 163 15.48 -2.72 2.76
CA VAL A 163 15.85 -1.70 1.76
C VAL A 163 16.75 -2.29 0.68
N ASN A 164 17.77 -3.07 1.05
CA ASN A 164 18.66 -3.71 0.09
C ASN A 164 17.92 -4.70 -0.82
N ALA A 165 17.08 -5.57 -0.25
CA ALA A 165 16.30 -6.54 -1.01
C ALA A 165 15.31 -5.85 -1.96
N ALA A 166 14.59 -4.84 -1.46
CA ALA A 166 13.62 -4.09 -2.25
C ALA A 166 14.30 -3.31 -3.38
N THR A 167 15.45 -2.67 -3.11
CA THR A 167 16.24 -1.95 -4.14
C THR A 167 16.72 -2.90 -5.24
N GLN A 168 17.24 -4.08 -4.88
CA GLN A 168 17.66 -5.08 -5.86
C GLN A 168 16.49 -5.57 -6.72
N GLN A 169 15.33 -5.82 -6.11
CA GLN A 169 14.13 -6.22 -6.84
C GLN A 169 13.65 -5.10 -7.78
N TRP A 170 13.65 -3.86 -7.31
CA TRP A 170 13.26 -2.68 -8.07
C TRP A 170 14.15 -2.45 -9.30
N GLN A 171 15.48 -2.57 -9.12
CA GLN A 171 16.43 -2.51 -10.23
C GLN A 171 16.19 -3.60 -11.27
N ARG A 172 15.87 -4.84 -10.84
CA ARG A 172 15.54 -5.93 -11.77
C ARG A 172 14.27 -5.64 -12.58
N ILE A 173 13.26 -5.05 -11.95
CA ILE A 173 12.02 -4.64 -12.62
C ILE A 173 12.32 -3.55 -13.66
N ILE A 174 13.07 -2.52 -13.29
CA ILE A 174 13.48 -1.44 -14.22
C ILE A 174 14.27 -2.02 -15.40
N GLN A 175 15.25 -2.89 -15.14
CA GLN A 175 16.02 -3.55 -16.21
C GLN A 175 15.15 -4.39 -17.15
N LEU A 176 14.14 -5.08 -16.62
CA LEU A 176 13.19 -5.84 -17.43
C LEU A 176 12.38 -4.89 -18.33
N ILE A 177 11.91 -3.77 -17.78
CA ILE A 177 11.15 -2.75 -18.51
C ILE A 177 11.99 -2.18 -19.64
N THR A 178 13.23 -1.76 -19.36
CA THR A 178 14.13 -1.23 -20.38
C THR A 178 14.37 -2.24 -21.50
N LYS A 179 14.52 -3.54 -21.18
CA LYS A 179 14.67 -4.60 -22.19
C LYS A 179 13.43 -4.86 -23.04
N ILE A 180 12.24 -4.54 -22.53
CA ILE A 180 10.98 -4.69 -23.28
C ILE A 180 10.73 -3.47 -24.17
N LEU A 181 11.19 -2.29 -23.73
CA LEU A 181 10.97 -1.01 -24.40
C LEU A 181 12.05 -0.63 -25.42
N CYS A 182 13.27 -1.17 -25.29
CA CYS A 182 14.42 -0.92 -26.16
C CYS A 182 14.84 -2.20 -26.89
#